data_AF-A0A348XMX0-F1
#
_entry.id   AF-A0A348XMX0-F1
#
_cell.length_a   1.000
_cell.length_b   1.000
_cell.length_c   1.000
_cell.angle_alpha   90.00
_cell.angle_beta   90.00
_cell.angle_gamma   90.00
#
_symmetry.space_group_name_H-M   'P 1'
#
loop_
_entity.id
_entity.type
_entity.pdbx_description
1 polymer ?
#
loop_
_entity_poly.entity_id
_entity_poly.type
_entity_poly.pdbx_seq_one_letter_code
_entity_poly.pdbx_strand_id
1 'polypeptide(L)'
;MATLRSEITELANTLNKVQQLATEANTERELRKLVHLLMVLWEEVIRQDLEPTQEIYLNALHALALAAAAAQDAYADITKVTTAISRVQTAARSVDDVVKFGVALRQEG
;
A
#
# COMPACT_ATOMS: atom_id res chain seq x y z
N MET A 1 20.84 -11.58 2.75
CA MET A 1 21.61 -10.32 2.69
C MET A 1 20.85 -9.39 1.77
N ALA A 2 20.59 -8.14 2.17
CA ALA A 2 19.88 -7.18 1.33
C ALA A 2 20.72 -6.86 0.07
N THR A 3 20.05 -6.66 -1.06
CA THR A 3 20.64 -6.29 -2.35
C THR A 3 19.78 -5.22 -3.00
N LEU A 4 20.33 -4.40 -3.91
CA LEU A 4 19.50 -3.44 -4.64
C LEU A 4 18.32 -4.12 -5.34
N ARG A 5 18.54 -5.32 -5.89
CA ARG A 5 17.48 -6.12 -6.53
C ARG A 5 16.36 -6.48 -5.56
N SER A 6 16.70 -7.00 -4.38
CA SER A 6 15.69 -7.41 -3.38
C SER A 6 14.92 -6.20 -2.85
N GLU A 7 15.62 -5.11 -2.53
CA GLU A 7 15.01 -3.89 -1.98
C GLU A 7 14.10 -3.19 -3.00
N ILE A 8 14.52 -3.10 -4.27
CA ILE A 8 13.67 -2.57 -5.35
C ILE A 8 12.41 -3.43 -5.52
N THR A 9 12.54 -4.76 -5.47
CA THR A 9 11.40 -5.68 -5.59
C THR A 9 10.42 -5.51 -4.43
N GLU A 10 10.94 -5.41 -3.20
CA GLU A 10 10.12 -5.20 -2.01
C GLU A 10 9.38 -3.88 -2.05
N LEU A 11 10.08 -2.78 -2.37
CA LEU A 11 9.47 -1.47 -2.52
C LEU A 11 8.38 -1.45 -3.60
N ALA A 12 8.66 -2.01 -4.80
CA ALA A 12 7.68 -2.07 -5.87
C ALA A 12 6.43 -2.87 -5.48
N ASN A 13 6.60 -3.99 -4.77
CA ASN A 13 5.49 -4.80 -4.28
C ASN A 13 4.64 -4.03 -3.25
N THR A 14 5.27 -3.31 -2.33
CA THR A 14 4.55 -2.53 -1.33
C THR A 14 3.81 -1.35 -1.96
N LEU A 15 4.43 -0.64 -2.90
CA LEU A 15 3.78 0.43 -3.66
C LEU A 15 2.59 -0.08 -4.49
N ASN A 16 2.69 -1.27 -5.09
CA ASN A 16 1.55 -1.90 -5.77
C ASN A 16 0.37 -2.15 -4.83
N LYS A 17 0.63 -2.60 -3.59
CA LYS A 17 -0.43 -2.79 -2.58
C LYS A 17 -1.06 -1.44 -2.18
N VAL A 18 -0.25 -0.40 -1.98
CA VAL A 18 -0.74 0.96 -1.70
C VAL A 18 -1.57 1.47 -2.86
N GLN A 19 -1.12 1.26 -4.11
CA GLN A 19 -1.83 1.67 -5.31
C GLN A 19 -3.22 1.05 -5.41
N GLN A 20 -3.35 -0.23 -5.09
CA GLN A 20 -4.65 -0.93 -5.11
C GLN A 20 -5.68 -0.35 -4.12
N LEU A 21 -5.20 0.37 -3.10
CA LEU A 21 -6.05 1.00 -2.09
C LEU A 21 -6.18 2.52 -2.30
N ALA A 22 -5.45 3.10 -3.25
CA ALA A 22 -5.54 4.52 -3.58
C ALA A 22 -6.85 4.81 -4.32
N THR A 23 -7.64 5.76 -3.80
CA THR A 23 -8.93 6.16 -4.40
C THR A 23 -8.79 7.36 -5.34
N GLU A 24 -7.68 8.08 -5.28
CA GLU A 24 -7.41 9.25 -6.09
C GLU A 24 -6.65 8.89 -7.38
N ALA A 25 -7.24 9.21 -8.54
CA ALA A 25 -6.68 8.87 -9.85
C ALA A 25 -5.26 9.43 -10.10
N ASN A 26 -4.96 10.61 -9.56
CA ASN A 26 -3.63 11.22 -9.67
C ASN A 26 -2.60 10.44 -8.84
N THR A 27 -2.94 10.12 -7.60
CA THR A 27 -2.09 9.32 -6.70
C THR A 27 -1.83 7.93 -7.27
N GLU A 28 -2.85 7.27 -7.80
CA GLU A 28 -2.72 5.97 -8.46
C GLU A 28 -1.81 6.03 -9.70
N ARG A 29 -1.90 7.12 -10.49
CA ARG A 29 -1.03 7.36 -11.66
C ARG A 29 0.43 7.55 -11.24
N GLU A 30 0.69 8.35 -10.21
CA GLU A 30 2.07 8.56 -9.74
C GLU A 30 2.67 7.28 -9.16
N LEU A 31 1.90 6.50 -8.39
CA LEU A 31 2.35 5.19 -7.90
C LEU A 31 2.71 4.23 -9.04
N ARG A 32 1.90 4.16 -10.11
CA ARG A 32 2.24 3.35 -11.29
C ARG A 32 3.54 3.78 -11.95
N LYS A 33 3.78 5.10 -12.10
CA LYS A 33 5.02 5.61 -12.68
C LYS A 33 6.23 5.22 -11.84
N LEU A 34 6.12 5.32 -10.52
CA LEU A 34 7.19 4.95 -9.60
C LEU A 34 7.47 3.44 -9.64
N VAL A 35 6.44 2.60 -9.64
CA VAL A 35 6.60 1.14 -9.81
C VAL A 35 7.27 0.81 -11.13
N HIS A 36 6.87 1.47 -12.23
CA HIS A 36 7.51 1.28 -13.53
C HIS A 36 8.99 1.69 -13.51
N LEU A 37 9.30 2.86 -12.94
CA LEU A 37 10.69 3.32 -12.79
C LEU A 37 11.53 2.32 -11.98
N LEU A 38 11.00 1.84 -10.86
CA LEU A 38 11.67 0.83 -10.03
C LEU A 38 11.96 -0.44 -10.83
N MET A 39 11.02 -0.91 -11.65
CA MET A 39 11.25 -2.08 -12.50
C MET A 39 12.31 -1.84 -13.58
N VAL A 40 12.36 -0.65 -14.18
CA VAL A 40 13.44 -0.30 -15.12
C VAL A 40 14.80 -0.30 -14.41
N LEU A 41 14.88 0.31 -13.22
CA LEU A 41 16.12 0.31 -12.42
C LEU A 41 16.53 -1.09 -11.99
N TRP A 42 15.56 -1.95 -11.67
CA TRP A 42 15.81 -3.35 -11.32
C TRP A 42 16.49 -4.11 -12.46
N GLU A 43 16.04 -3.91 -13.71
CA GLU A 43 16.68 -4.51 -14.89
C GLU A 43 18.10 -3.99 -15.07
N GLU A 44 18.32 -2.70 -14.87
CA GLU A 44 19.66 -2.11 -15.00
C GLU A 44 20.63 -2.60 -13.91
N VAL A 45 20.16 -2.80 -12.68
CA VAL A 45 20.96 -3.41 -11.60
C VAL A 45 21.45 -4.81 -11.98
N ILE A 46 20.67 -5.57 -12.78
CA ILE A 46 21.08 -6.90 -13.26
C ILE A 46 22.13 -6.81 -14.36
N ARG A 47 22.05 -5.78 -15.22
CA ARG A 47 22.93 -5.61 -16.38
C ARG A 47 24.30 -5.05 -16.02
N GLN A 48 24.39 -4.34 -14.89
CA GLN A 48 25.61 -3.66 -14.47
C GLN A 48 26.44 -4.52 -13.52
N ASP A 49 27.77 -4.43 -13.66
CA ASP A 49 28.71 -4.97 -12.68
C ASP A 49 28.87 -3.96 -11.53
N LEU A 50 28.11 -4.18 -10.46
CA LEU A 50 28.00 -3.26 -9.32
C LEU A 50 28.81 -3.81 -8.15
N GLU A 51 29.78 -3.04 -7.66
CA GLU A 51 30.58 -3.40 -6.49
C GLU A 51 29.79 -3.15 -5.19
N PRO A 52 29.38 -4.19 -4.43
CA PRO A 52 28.50 -4.04 -3.28
C PRO A 52 29.14 -3.32 -2.08
N THR A 53 30.48 -3.19 -2.09
CA THR A 53 31.22 -2.49 -1.04
C THR A 53 31.36 -0.98 -1.27
N GLN A 54 31.02 -0.49 -2.47
CA GLN A 54 31.07 0.93 -2.76
C GLN A 54 30.02 1.71 -1.97
N GLU A 55 30.41 2.89 -1.48
CA GLU A 55 29.53 3.76 -0.70
C GLU A 55 28.24 4.12 -1.45
N ILE A 56 28.32 4.35 -2.77
CA ILE A 56 27.13 4.65 -3.58
C ILE A 56 26.11 3.52 -3.59
N TYR A 57 26.57 2.26 -3.62
CA TYR A 57 25.72 1.07 -3.57
C TYR A 57 25.05 0.97 -2.19
N LEU A 58 25.82 1.16 -1.12
CA LEU A 58 25.32 1.10 0.25
C LEU A 58 24.32 2.23 0.54
N ASN A 59 24.58 3.44 0.05
CA ASN A 59 23.67 4.58 0.18
C ASN A 59 22.35 4.33 -0.57
N ALA A 60 22.41 3.79 -1.78
CA ALA A 60 21.22 3.42 -2.55
C ALA A 60 20.42 2.33 -1.83
N LEU A 61 21.09 1.32 -1.26
CA LEU A 61 20.45 0.26 -0.50
C LEU A 61 19.76 0.80 0.76
N HIS A 62 20.41 1.71 1.49
CA HIS A 62 19.82 2.37 2.63
C HIS A 62 18.59 3.22 2.26
N ALA A 63 18.67 4.00 1.18
CA ALA A 63 17.56 4.82 0.71
C ALA A 63 16.34 3.96 0.30
N LEU A 64 16.58 2.84 -0.38
CA LEU A 64 15.51 1.90 -0.74
C LEU A 64 14.86 1.29 0.49
N ALA A 65 15.65 0.88 1.49
CA ALA A 65 15.12 0.32 2.73
C ALA A 65 14.25 1.34 3.49
N LEU A 66 14.68 2.61 3.57
CA LEU A 66 13.88 3.68 4.18
C LEU A 66 12.57 3.92 3.42
N ALA A 67 12.61 3.93 2.09
CA ALA A 67 11.42 4.07 1.26
C ALA A 67 10.46 2.89 1.43
N ALA A 68 10.98 1.66 1.52
CA ALA A 68 10.18 0.46 1.75
C ALA A 68 9.47 0.50 3.10
N ALA A 69 10.18 0.92 4.16
CA ALA A 69 9.59 1.11 5.48
C ALA A 69 8.45 2.15 5.45
N ALA A 70 8.68 3.31 4.84
CA ALA A 70 7.66 4.35 4.71
C ALA A 70 6.43 3.88 3.91
N ALA A 71 6.65 3.14 2.81
CA ALA A 71 5.56 2.57 2.02
C ALA A 71 4.77 1.51 2.82
N GLN A 72 5.44 0.72 3.66
CA GLN A 72 4.82 -0.29 4.50
C GLN A 72 3.97 0.35 5.60
N ASP A 73 4.44 1.44 6.22
CA ASP A 73 3.68 2.22 7.19
C ASP A 73 2.42 2.81 6.56
N ALA A 74 2.54 3.41 5.37
CA ALA A 74 1.39 3.93 4.62
C ALA A 74 0.35 2.83 4.30
N TYR A 75 0.81 1.65 3.86
CA TYR A 75 -0.08 0.51 3.62
C TYR A 75 -0.81 0.06 4.89
N ALA A 76 -0.11 0.00 6.02
CA ALA A 76 -0.70 -0.37 7.30
C ALA A 76 -1.78 0.63 7.73
N ASP A 77 -1.53 1.92 7.57
CA ASP A 77 -2.48 2.96 7.94
C ASP A 77 -3.75 2.95 7.07
N ILE A 78 -3.62 2.79 5.76
CA ILE A 78 -4.79 2.64 4.87
C ILE A 78 -5.59 1.38 5.24
N THR A 79 -4.92 0.30 5.61
CA THR A 79 -5.58 -0.93 6.06
C THR A 79 -6.36 -0.72 7.36
N LYS A 80 -5.81 0.04 8.32
CA LYS A 80 -6.51 0.42 9.56
C LYS A 80 -7.78 1.21 9.25
N VAL A 81 -7.70 2.20 8.37
CA VAL A 81 -8.85 3.02 7.95
C VAL A 81 -9.92 2.15 7.29
N THR A 82 -9.54 1.29 6.35
CA THR A 82 -10.46 0.37 5.66
C THR A 82 -11.16 -0.57 6.65
N THR A 83 -10.42 -1.09 7.63
CA THR A 83 -10.96 -1.93 8.71
C THR A 83 -11.97 -1.17 9.57
N ALA A 84 -11.67 0.08 9.93
CA ALA A 84 -12.58 0.92 10.70
C ALA A 84 -13.90 1.18 9.95
N ILE A 85 -13.82 1.49 8.65
CA ILE A 85 -14.99 1.70 7.79
C ILE A 85 -15.87 0.44 7.74
N SER A 86 -15.27 -0.74 7.55
CA SER A 86 -16.01 -2.01 7.52
C SER A 86 -16.76 -2.28 8.84
N ARG A 87 -16.14 -1.98 9.97
CA ARG A 87 -16.78 -2.09 11.30
C ARG A 87 -17.95 -1.12 11.45
N VAL A 88 -17.79 0.14 11.02
CA VAL A 88 -18.86 1.14 11.04
C VAL A 88 -20.02 0.73 10.14
N GLN A 89 -19.75 0.22 8.94
CA GLN A 89 -20.79 -0.27 8.02
C GLN A 89 -21.59 -1.43 8.63
N THR A 90 -20.91 -2.34 9.33
CA THR A 90 -21.56 -3.45 10.03
C THR A 90 -22.47 -2.93 11.15
N ALA A 91 -21.97 -2.03 11.99
CA ALA A 91 -22.75 -1.41 13.06
C ALA A 91 -23.97 -0.64 12.52
N ALA A 92 -23.78 0.14 11.44
CA ALA A 92 -24.86 0.89 10.79
C ALA A 92 -25.97 -0.03 10.26
N ARG A 93 -25.61 -1.17 9.65
CA ARG A 93 -26.59 -2.18 9.20
C ARG A 93 -27.38 -2.76 10.36
N SER A 94 -26.70 -3.13 11.45
CA SER A 94 -27.39 -3.66 12.64
C SER A 94 -28.37 -2.64 13.25
N VAL A 95 -28.02 -1.35 13.25
CA VAL A 95 -28.94 -0.29 13.71
C VAL A 95 -30.13 -0.14 12.75
N ASP A 96 -29.89 -0.16 11.43
CA ASP A 96 -30.94 -0.08 10.41
C ASP A 96 -31.94 -1.24 10.53
N ASP A 97 -31.47 -2.48 10.78
CA ASP A 97 -32.34 -3.64 10.99
C ASP A 97 -33.26 -3.47 12.21
N VAL A 98 -32.74 -2.93 13.32
CA VAL A 98 -33.52 -2.62 14.53
C VAL A 98 -34.56 -1.54 14.24
N VAL A 99 -34.18 -0.48 13.51
CA VAL A 99 -35.11 0.60 13.15
C VAL A 99 -36.24 0.08 12.26
N LYS A 100 -35.92 -0.72 11.24
CA LYS A 100 -36.92 -1.35 10.35
C LYS A 100 -37.89 -2.25 11.11
N PHE A 101 -37.38 -3.06 12.03
CA PHE A 101 -38.23 -3.88 12.90
C PHE A 101 -39.18 -3.03 13.75
N GLY A 102 -38.69 -1.94 14.37
CA GLY A 102 -39.53 -1.03 15.15
C GLY A 102 -40.53 -0.22 14.33
N VAL A 103 -40.32 -0.04 13.02
CA VAL A 103 -41.31 0.54 12.11
C VAL A 103 -42.40 -0.48 11.77
N ALA A 104 -42.05 -1.73 11.47
CA ALA A 104 -43.01 -2.78 11.16
C ALA A 104 -44.00 -3.00 12.33
N LEU A 105 -43.51 -3.08 13.56
CA LEU A 105 -44.36 -3.23 14.75
C LEU A 105 -45.38 -2.09 14.94
N ARG A 106 -45.08 -0.88 14.46
CA ARG A 106 -45.99 0.27 14.54
C ARG A 106 -47.07 0.30 13.46
N GLN A 107 -46.93 -0.50 12.40
CA GLN A 107 -47.93 -0.60 11.33
C GLN A 107 -48.93 -1.73 11.58
N GLU A 108 -48.61 -2.66 12.47
CA GLU A 108 -49.44 -3.83 12.81
C GLU A 108 -50.30 -3.65 14.08
N GLY A 109 -50.11 -2.58 14.85
CA GLY A 109 -50.87 -2.25 16.06
C GLY A 109 -51.70 -0.97 15.91
#